data_AF-A0A7J2S5P9-F1
#
_entry.id   AF-A0A7J2S5P9-F1
#
_cell.length_a   1.000
_cell.length_b   1.000
_cell.length_c   1.000
_cell.angle_alpha   90.00
_cell.angle_beta   90.00
_cell.angle_gamma   90.00
#
_symmetry.space_group_name_H-M   'P 1'
#
loop_
_entity.id
_entity.type
_entity.pdbx_description
1 polymer ?
#
loop_
_entity_poly.entity_id
_entity_poly.type
_entity_poly.pdbx_seq_one_letter_code
_entity_poly.pdbx_strand_id
1 'polypeptide(L)' 'VRDYLISTGWDKNSTPPHLPEEVIKETQKKYLEAYERITGKKLLY' A
#
# COMPACT_ATOMS: atom_id res chain seq x y z
N VAL A 1 4.34 2.17 0.23
CA VAL A 1 4.91 0.97 -0.44
C VAL A 1 6.15 1.29 -1.27
N ARG A 2 6.03 2.09 -2.35
CA ARG A 2 7.15 2.34 -3.28
C ARG A 2 8.42 2.80 -2.58
N ASP A 3 8.32 3.81 -1.72
CA ASP A 3 9.49 4.41 -1.07
C ASP A 3 10.12 3.42 -0.07
N TYR A 4 9.31 2.57 0.57
CA TYR A 4 9.79 1.46 1.39
C TYR A 4 10.59 0.45 0.55
N LEU A 5 10.06 0.01 -0.57
CA LEU A 5 10.75 -0.93 -1.47
C LEU A 5 12.07 -0.35 -2.02
N ILE A 6 12.11 0.96 -2.30
CA ILE A 6 13.35 1.65 -2.70
C ILE A 6 14.36 1.65 -1.53
N SER A 7 13.92 1.93 -0.31
CA SER A 7 14.80 1.92 0.87
C SER A 7 15.40 0.54 1.18
N THR A 8 14.71 -0.54 0.82
CA THR A 8 15.24 -1.91 0.96
C THR A 8 16.28 -2.28 -0.09
N GLY A 9 16.56 -1.41 -1.07
CA GLY A 9 17.50 -1.69 -2.16
C GLY A 9 16.96 -2.69 -3.18
N TRP A 10 15.63 -2.88 -3.23
CA TRP A 10 15.01 -3.84 -4.14
C TRP A 10 15.13 -3.37 -5.60
N ASP A 11 15.67 -4.25 -6.44
CA ASP A 11 15.97 -4.02 -7.86
C ASP A 11 14.74 -4.00 -8.79
N LYS A 12 13.53 -4.19 -8.22
CA LYS A 12 12.22 -4.26 -8.91
C LYS A 12 12.04 -5.44 -9.85
N ASN A 13 13.03 -6.34 -9.94
CA ASN A 13 13.00 -7.52 -10.82
C ASN A 13 13.03 -8.83 -10.02
N SER A 14 13.64 -8.83 -8.85
CA SER A 14 13.71 -9.96 -7.92
C SER A 14 12.44 -10.07 -7.06
N THR A 15 12.31 -11.14 -6.26
CA THR A 15 11.21 -11.23 -5.28
C THR A 15 11.27 -10.06 -4.29
N PRO A 16 10.16 -9.30 -4.12
CA PRO A 16 10.15 -8.16 -3.23
C PRO A 16 10.31 -8.60 -1.76
N PRO A 17 10.99 -7.79 -0.94
CA PRO A 17 11.06 -8.04 0.49
C PRO A 17 9.68 -7.91 1.13
N HIS A 18 9.50 -8.58 2.26
CA HIS A 18 8.27 -8.51 3.03
C HIS A 18 7.96 -7.06 3.43
N LEU A 19 6.72 -6.64 3.22
CA LEU A 19 6.25 -5.31 3.62
C LEU A 19 5.85 -5.32 5.09
N PRO A 20 6.33 -4.36 5.92
CA PRO A 20 5.88 -4.21 7.29
C PRO A 20 4.39 -3.91 7.32
N GLU A 21 3.71 -4.40 8.35
CA GLU A 21 2.27 -4.18 8.53
C GLU A 21 1.89 -2.70 8.51
N GLU A 22 2.74 -1.83 9.03
CA GLU A 22 2.52 -0.38 9.03
C GLU A 22 2.39 0.17 7.61
N VAL A 23 3.32 -0.21 6.72
CA VAL A 23 3.30 0.22 5.31
C VAL A 23 2.05 -0.29 4.61
N ILE A 24 1.61 -1.51 4.94
CA ILE A 24 0.38 -2.11 4.41
C ILE A 24 -0.85 -1.32 4.89
N LYS A 25 -0.99 -1.11 6.21
CA LYS A 25 -2.12 -0.40 6.84
C LYS A 25 -2.25 1.03 6.32
N GLU A 26 -1.14 1.77 6.24
CA GLU A 26 -1.11 3.13 5.72
C GLU A 26 -1.53 3.21 4.25
N THR A 27 -1.04 2.26 3.44
CA THR A 27 -1.40 2.19 2.03
C THR A 27 -2.88 1.84 1.88
N GLN A 28 -3.34 0.84 2.61
CA GLN A 28 -4.73 0.41 2.60
C GLN A 28 -5.67 1.54 2.99
N LYS A 29 -5.38 2.29 4.06
CA LYS A 29 -6.16 3.45 4.50
C LYS A 29 -6.30 4.49 3.38
N LYS A 30 -5.21 4.86 2.72
CA LYS A 30 -5.23 5.82 1.60
C LYS A 30 -6.10 5.37 0.44
N TYR A 31 -6.03 4.09 0.08
CA TYR A 31 -6.86 3.55 -1.00
C TYR A 31 -8.33 3.43 -0.60
N LEU A 32 -8.63 3.08 0.67
CA LEU A 32 -10.00 3.08 1.18
C LEU A 32 -10.60 4.49 1.17
N GLU A 33 -9.87 5.50 1.64
CA GLU A 33 -10.31 6.88 1.59
C GLU A 33 -10.53 7.37 0.15
N ALA A 34 -9.60 7.04 -0.76
CA ALA A 34 -9.76 7.38 -2.18
C ALA A 34 -10.98 6.69 -2.79
N TYR A 35 -11.18 5.40 -2.49
CA TYR A 35 -12.34 4.63 -2.95
C TYR A 35 -13.65 5.23 -2.44
N GLU A 36 -13.73 5.55 -1.14
CA GLU A 36 -14.90 6.19 -0.52
C GLU A 36 -15.19 7.54 -1.17
N ARG A 37 -14.16 8.35 -1.42
CA ARG A 37 -14.31 9.67 -2.07
C ARG A 37 -14.79 9.57 -3.51
N ILE A 38 -14.28 8.60 -4.27
CA ILE A 38 -14.61 8.44 -5.69
C ILE A 38 -15.99 7.80 -5.87
N THR A 39 -16.30 6.78 -5.07
CA THR A 39 -17.51 5.96 -5.26
C THR A 39 -18.67 6.38 -4.36
N GLY A 40 -18.40 7.15 -3.30
CA GLY A 40 -19.37 7.45 -2.25
C GLY A 40 -19.78 6.24 -1.40
N LYS A 41 -19.12 5.09 -1.57
CA LYS A 41 -19.43 3.84 -0.87
C LYS A 41 -18.26 3.42 0.01
N LYS A 42 -18.58 2.88 1.18
CA LYS A 42 -17.60 2.27 2.07
C LYS A 42 -17.31 0.84 1.61
N LEU A 43 -16.02 0.53 1.43
CA LEU A 43 -15.59 -0.84 1.16
C LEU A 43 -15.56 -1.58 2.51
N LEU A 44 -16.51 -2.49 2.71
CA LEU A 44 -16.57 -3.37 3.87
C LEU A 44 -15.99 -4.72 3.46
N TYR A 45 -14.91 -5.16 4.11
CA TYR A 45 -14.28 -6.47 3.94
C TYR A 45 -14.03 -7.10 5.32
#